data_AF-A0AAI8R8I6-F1
#
_entry.id   AF-A0AAI8R8I6-F1
#
_cell.length_a   1.000
_cell.length_b   1.000
_cell.length_c   1.000
_cell.angle_alpha   90.00
_cell.angle_beta   90.00
_cell.angle_gamma   90.00
#
_symmetry.space_group_name_H-M   'P 1'
#
loop_
_entity.id
_entity.type
_entity.pdbx_description
1 polymer ?
#
loop_
_entity_poly.entity_id
_entity_poly.type
_entity_poly.pdbx_seq_one_letter_code
_entity_poly.pdbx_strand_id
1 'polypeptide(L)' 'MNELTINIEKWAKNKGLDQAQPEKQMLKVIEELGKVGAGMARGNLKAVKDGIGDTLVTLIISAMQHGLTAEECLVQA' A
#
# COMPACT_ATOMS: atom_id res chain seq x y z
N MET A 1 0.61 -15.21 6.66
CA MET A 1 1.08 -14.03 7.39
C MET A 1 2.58 -13.95 7.29
N ASN A 2 3.06 -13.01 6.47
CA ASN A 2 4.45 -12.58 6.57
C ASN A 2 4.53 -11.56 7.72
N GLU A 3 5.55 -11.60 8.59
CA GLU A 3 5.69 -10.66 9.72
C GLU A 3 5.57 -9.19 9.28
N LEU A 4 6.02 -8.91 8.04
CA LEU A 4 5.96 -7.59 7.44
C LEU A 4 4.52 -7.07 7.29
N THR A 5 3.59 -7.89 6.77
CA THR A 5 2.18 -7.50 6.57
C THR A 5 1.51 -7.20 7.92
N ILE A 6 1.74 -8.05 8.93
CA ILE A 6 1.22 -7.85 10.29
C ILE A 6 1.71 -6.51 10.88
N ASN A 7 2.99 -6.18 10.67
CA ASN A 7 3.56 -4.94 11.18
C ASN A 7 2.95 -3.70 10.49
N ILE A 8 2.67 -3.79 9.19
CA ILE A 8 1.97 -2.74 8.44
C ILE A 8 0.55 -2.56 8.96
N GLU A 9 -0.21 -3.64 9.15
CA GLU A 9 -1.58 -3.58 9.67
C GLU A 9 -1.64 -2.96 11.08
N LYS A 10 -0.71 -3.37 11.97
CA LYS A 10 -0.60 -2.78 13.31
C LYS A 10 -0.27 -1.29 13.23
N TRP A 11 0.67 -0.91 12.38
CA TRP A 11 1.04 0.49 12.18
C TRP A 11 -0.15 1.31 11.66
N ALA A 12 -0.91 0.78 10.70
CA ALA A 12 -2.09 1.42 10.13
C ALA A 12 -3.18 1.64 11.18
N LYS A 13 -3.47 0.61 12.00
CA LYS A 13 -4.39 0.71 13.15
C LYS A 13 -3.96 1.75 14.18
N ASN A 14 -2.67 1.76 14.53
CA ASN A 14 -2.12 2.75 15.46
C ASN A 14 -2.22 4.18 14.94
N LYS A 15 -2.29 4.36 13.61
CA LYS A 15 -2.47 5.66 12.95
C LYS A 15 -3.93 5.97 12.62
N GLY A 16 -4.87 5.06 12.90
CA GLY A 16 -6.29 5.18 12.53
C GLY A 16 -6.53 5.20 11.02
N LEU A 17 -5.58 4.69 10.22
CA LEU A 17 -5.68 4.68 8.76
C LEU A 17 -6.64 3.59 8.27
N ASP A 18 -6.78 2.50 9.02
CA ASP A 18 -7.71 1.41 8.73
C ASP A 18 -9.18 1.85 8.80
N GLN A 19 -9.48 2.93 9.54
CA GLN A 19 -10.82 3.52 9.65
C GLN A 19 -10.96 4.85 8.88
N ALA A 20 -9.92 5.26 8.15
CA ALA A 20 -9.96 6.47 7.34
C ALA A 20 -10.85 6.30 6.09
N GLN A 21 -11.17 7.41 5.42
CA GLN A 21 -11.98 7.40 4.19
C GLN A 21 -11.28 6.62 3.07
N PRO A 22 -11.91 5.56 2.52
CA PRO A 22 -11.30 4.73 1.48
C PRO A 22 -10.90 5.51 0.22
N GLU A 23 -11.65 6.56 -0.14
CA GLU A 23 -11.37 7.38 -1.32
C GLU A 23 -10.04 8.12 -1.16
N LYS A 24 -9.73 8.62 0.05
CA LYS A 24 -8.45 9.28 0.33
C LYS A 24 -7.29 8.30 0.31
N GLN A 25 -7.51 7.07 0.78
CA GLN A 25 -6.51 6.02 0.69
C GLN A 25 -6.23 5.63 -0.74
N MET A 26 -7.26 5.55 -1.59
CA MET A 26 -7.07 5.25 -3.02
C MET A 26 -6.28 6.36 -3.74
N LEU A 27 -6.52 7.64 -3.39
CA LEU A 27 -5.67 8.73 -3.89
C LEU A 27 -4.20 8.53 -3.51
N LYS A 28 -3.93 8.02 -2.30
CA LYS A 28 -2.57 7.71 -1.86
C LYS A 28 -1.95 6.55 -2.65
N VAL A 29 -2.70 5.49 -2.92
CA VAL A 29 -2.25 4.38 -3.79
C VAL A 29 -1.81 4.91 -5.16
N ILE A 30 -2.61 5.77 -5.78
CA ILE A 30 -2.32 6.37 -7.08
C ILE A 30 -1.07 7.26 -7.02
N GLU A 31 -0.92 8.06 -5.96
CA GLU A 31 0.27 8.90 -5.74
C GLU A 31 1.55 8.04 -5.69
N GLU A 32 1.55 6.97 -4.90
CA GLU A 32 2.72 6.10 -4.73
C GLU A 32 3.05 5.30 -6.00
N LEU A 33 2.01 4.81 -6.70
CA LEU A 33 2.18 4.17 -8.00
C LEU A 33 2.77 5.14 -9.04
N GLY A 34 2.37 6.42 -8.99
CA GLY A 34 2.95 7.47 -9.83
C GLY A 34 4.46 7.65 -9.62
N LYS A 35 4.96 7.49 -8.38
CA LYS A 35 6.39 7.53 -8.09
C LYS A 35 7.15 6.37 -8.74
N VAL A 36 6.53 5.19 -8.82
CA VAL A 36 7.10 4.03 -9.55
C VAL A 36 7.33 4.41 -11.01
N GLY A 37 6.30 4.90 -11.70
CA GLY A 37 6.40 5.32 -13.10
C GLY A 37 7.43 6.44 -13.30
N ALA A 38 7.45 7.44 -12.41
CA ALA A 38 8.39 8.54 -12.47
C ALA A 38 9.85 8.10 -12.21
N GLY A 39 10.06 7.10 -11.36
CA GLY A 39 11.35 6.46 -11.13
C GLY A 39 11.84 5.70 -12.37
N MET A 40 10.96 4.92 -13.00
CA MET A 40 11.26 4.19 -14.24
C MET A 40 11.65 5.14 -15.37
N ALA A 41 10.86 6.21 -15.59
CA ALA A 41 11.11 7.19 -16.64
C ALA A 41 12.47 7.90 -16.49
N ARG A 42 13.03 7.95 -15.28
CA ARG A 42 14.31 8.61 -14.98
C ARG A 42 15.47 7.63 -14.77
N GLY A 43 15.26 6.33 -14.96
CA GLY A 43 16.29 5.31 -14.71
C GLY A 43 16.72 5.24 -13.23
N ASN A 44 15.88 5.69 -12.30
CA ASN A 44 16.21 5.76 -10.88
C ASN A 44 15.65 4.53 -10.14
N LEU A 45 16.45 3.46 -10.09
CA LEU A 45 16.04 2.19 -9.46
C LEU A 45 15.73 2.34 -7.96
N LYS A 46 16.39 3.26 -7.26
CA LYS A 46 16.10 3.54 -5.85
C LYS A 46 14.66 4.06 -5.69
N ALA A 47 14.29 5.06 -6.49
CA ALA A 47 12.92 5.60 -6.48
C ALA A 47 11.87 4.57 -6.90
N VAL A 48 12.20 3.68 -7.85
CA VAL A 48 11.33 2.56 -8.22
C VAL A 48 11.10 1.63 -7.04
N LYS A 49 12.17 1.21 -6.35
CA LYS A 49 12.10 0.31 -5.20
C LYS A 49 11.28 0.92 -4.07
N ASP A 50 11.54 2.19 -3.73
CA ASP A 50 10.81 2.91 -2.68
C ASP A 50 9.32 3.03 -3.04
N GLY A 51 9.00 3.46 -4.26
CA GLY A 51 7.62 3.59 -4.72
C GLY A 51 6.83 2.28 -4.76
N ILE A 52 7.48 1.15 -5.10
CA ILE A 52 6.85 -0.17 -5.03
C ILE A 52 6.50 -0.52 -3.58
N GLY A 53 7.43 -0.26 -2.64
CA GLY A 53 7.20 -0.48 -1.22
C GLY A 53 6.01 0.34 -0.70
N ASP A 54 5.98 1.63 -1.01
CA ASP A 54 4.90 2.53 -0.60
C ASP A 54 3.55 2.15 -1.23
N THR A 55 3.56 1.70 -2.49
CA THR A 55 2.35 1.19 -3.17
C THR A 55 1.82 -0.07 -2.49
N LEU A 56 2.69 -1.00 -2.09
CA LEU A 56 2.27 -2.21 -1.37
C LEU A 56 1.66 -1.87 0.00
N VAL A 57 2.32 -0.99 0.77
CA VAL A 57 1.79 -0.53 2.07
C VAL A 57 0.41 0.09 1.90
N THR A 58 0.23 0.95 0.90
CA THR A 58 -1.04 1.64 0.68
C THR A 58 -2.16 0.70 0.20
N LEU A 59 -1.83 -0.33 -0.59
CA LEU A 59 -2.77 -1.38 -0.98
C LEU A 59 -3.18 -2.29 0.19
N ILE A 60 -2.24 -2.64 1.08
CA ILE A 60 -2.56 -3.41 2.30
C ILE A 60 -3.56 -2.63 3.15
N ILE A 61 -3.32 -1.34 3.38
CA ILE A 61 -4.23 -0.47 4.15
C ILE A 61 -5.59 -0.34 3.44
N SER A 62 -5.60 -0.26 2.11
CA SER A 62 -6.85 -0.22 1.34
C SER A 62 -7.66 -1.50 1.50
N ALA A 63 -7.02 -2.67 1.54
CA ALA A 63 -7.69 -3.93 1.84
C ALA A 63 -8.32 -3.90 3.25
N MET A 64 -7.58 -3.44 4.26
CA MET A 64 -8.08 -3.31 5.64
C MET A 64 -9.35 -2.46 5.73
N GLN A 65 -9.39 -1.34 5.00
CA GLN A 65 -10.55 -0.43 4.97
C GLN A 65 -11.80 -1.07 4.33
N HIS A 66 -11.63 -2.13 3.55
CA HIS A 66 -12.72 -2.92 2.98
C HIS A 66 -13.04 -4.18 3.81
N GLY A 67 -12.44 -4.32 5.00
CA GLY A 67 -12.62 -5.50 5.84
C GLY A 67 -11.92 -6.76 5.30
N LEU A 68 -10.90 -6.57 4.45
CA LEU A 68 -10.13 -7.63 3.81
C LEU A 68 -8.69 -7.61 4.29
N THR A 69 -8.01 -8.74 4.11
CA THR A 69 -6.55 -8.86 4.20
C THR A 69 -5.92 -8.82 2.81
N ALA A 70 -4.65 -8.44 2.73
CA ALA A 70 -3.92 -8.50 1.47
C ALA A 70 -3.82 -9.94 0.94
N GLU A 71 -3.68 -10.92 1.83
CA GLU A 71 -3.67 -12.34 1.50
C GLU A 71 -4.98 -12.81 0.87
N GLU A 72 -6.14 -12.45 1.42
CA GLU A 72 -7.45 -12.78 0.82
C GLU A 72 -7.56 -12.23 -0.60
N CYS A 73 -7.15 -10.98 -0.81
CA CYS A 73 -7.13 -10.35 -2.12
C CYS A 73 -6.20 -11.08 -3.11
N LEU A 74 -5.01 -11.50 -2.66
CA LEU A 74 -4.03 -12.22 -3.48
C LEU A 74 -4.47 -13.65 -3.82
N VAL A 75 -5.13 -14.35 -2.90
CA VAL A 75 -5.64 -15.71 -3.12
C VAL A 75 -6.81 -15.72 -4.10
N GLN A 76 -7.60 -14.64 -4.12
CA GLN A 76 -8.76 -14.51 -5.01
C GLN A 76 -8.38 -14.16 -6.48
N ALA A 77 -7.24 -13.51 -6.68
CA ALA A 77 -6.74 -13.07 -8.01
C ALA A 77 -6.30 -14.24 -8.88
#